data_AF-A0A915ILA5-F1
#
_entry.id   AF-A0A915ILA5-F1
#
_cell.length_a   1.000
_cell.length_b   1.000
_cell.length_c   1.000
_cell.angle_alpha   90.00
_cell.angle_beta   90.00
_cell.angle_gamma   90.00
#
_symmetry.space_group_name_H-M   'P 1'
#
loop_
_entity.id
_entity.type
_entity.pdbx_description
1 polymer ?
#
loop_
_entity_poly.entity_id
_entity_poly.type
_entity_poly.pdbx_seq_one_letter_code
_entity_poly.pdbx_strand_id
1 'polypeptide(L)'
;MSDNSTEVVDKRTERIVVGLFYIATAVGMIVPYAICMYIIGTEKKFKGVPFYRIALFMGIMDIGQLTCNGLYAGMSCLVQVDMPYMVQKFNSSFLCMCWFTYTMLTHILAINRFVTVFWPDKVDEIFSYKVTSGLIGLSFLHGGMWFGMYMWPDVYEGFSTEDYGFVFDFTKTKSMLAVRMVAYEDYFHSACMILWYTLVYIRLKMNVRF
;
A
#
# COMPACT_ATOMS: atom_id res chain seq x y z
N MET A 1 -41.61 18.83 -11.74
CA MET A 1 -40.90 19.44 -10.59
C MET A 1 -40.78 18.50 -9.39
N SER A 2 -41.13 17.20 -9.52
CA SER A 2 -41.01 16.18 -8.46
C SER A 2 -39.72 15.36 -8.48
N ASP A 3 -38.90 15.44 -9.54
CA ASP A 3 -37.79 14.49 -9.74
C ASP A 3 -36.54 14.75 -8.87
N ASN A 4 -36.23 16.00 -8.52
CA ASN A 4 -35.01 16.29 -7.77
C ASN A 4 -35.00 15.76 -6.32
N SER A 5 -36.17 15.53 -5.73
CA SER A 5 -36.25 15.08 -4.32
C SER A 5 -35.88 13.60 -4.15
N THR A 6 -36.24 12.76 -5.12
CA THR A 6 -35.97 11.32 -5.09
C THR A 6 -34.48 11.03 -5.31
N GLU A 7 -33.84 11.75 -6.24
CA GLU A 7 -32.42 11.57 -6.55
C GLU A 7 -31.51 11.90 -5.34
N VAL A 8 -31.86 12.91 -4.56
CA VAL A 8 -31.09 13.32 -3.37
C VAL A 8 -31.20 12.28 -2.24
N VAL A 9 -32.37 11.67 -2.06
CA VAL A 9 -32.58 10.62 -1.05
C VAL A 9 -31.81 9.35 -1.39
N ASP A 10 -31.71 9.02 -2.68
CA ASP A 10 -31.01 7.83 -3.16
C ASP A 10 -29.49 7.93 -2.91
N LYS A 11 -28.87 9.04 -3.34
CA LYS A 11 -27.43 9.30 -3.13
C LYS A 11 -27.02 9.31 -1.66
N ARG A 12 -27.89 9.80 -0.77
CA ARG A 12 -27.63 9.78 0.67
C ARG A 12 -27.60 8.36 1.22
N THR A 13 -28.55 7.52 0.79
CA THR A 13 -28.66 6.14 1.24
C THR A 13 -27.48 5.32 0.75
N GLU A 14 -27.10 5.49 -0.51
CA GLU A 14 -25.92 4.87 -1.12
C GLU A 14 -24.65 5.16 -0.32
N ARG A 15 -24.36 6.43 -0.03
CA ARG A 15 -23.19 6.85 0.77
C ARG A 15 -23.14 6.19 2.14
N ILE A 16 -24.28 6.07 2.82
CA ILE A 16 -24.35 5.43 4.14
C ILE A 16 -24.01 3.95 4.03
N VAL A 17 -24.57 3.25 3.04
CA VAL A 17 -24.32 1.83 2.82
C VAL A 17 -22.84 1.58 2.50
N VAL A 18 -22.28 2.36 1.58
CA VAL A 18 -20.86 2.26 1.19
C VAL A 18 -19.96 2.57 2.39
N GLY A 19 -20.25 3.61 3.16
CA GLY A 19 -19.49 3.99 4.35
C GLY A 19 -19.48 2.90 5.43
N LEU A 20 -20.65 2.30 5.71
CA LEU A 20 -20.76 1.17 6.64
C LEU A 20 -19.99 -0.05 6.15
N PHE A 21 -20.03 -0.35 4.84
CA PHE A 21 -19.30 -1.47 4.26
C PHE A 21 -17.78 -1.30 4.37
N TYR A 22 -17.26 -0.08 4.11
CA TYR A 22 -15.85 0.24 4.31
C TYR A 22 -15.41 0.03 5.76
N ILE A 23 -16.16 0.57 6.73
CA ILE A 23 -15.83 0.44 8.16
C ILE A 23 -15.91 -1.02 8.61
N ALA A 24 -16.97 -1.74 8.23
CA ALA A 24 -17.15 -3.15 8.58
C ALA A 24 -16.00 -4.02 8.04
N THR A 25 -15.61 -3.80 6.78
CA THR A 25 -14.47 -4.49 6.16
C THR A 25 -13.17 -4.17 6.89
N ALA A 26 -12.93 -2.91 7.22
CA ALA A 26 -11.74 -2.47 7.94
C ALA A 26 -11.63 -3.15 9.30
N VAL A 27 -12.67 -3.07 10.13
CA VAL A 27 -12.69 -3.66 11.47
C VAL A 27 -12.57 -5.19 11.40
N GLY A 28 -13.28 -5.82 10.46
CA GLY A 28 -13.25 -7.26 10.26
C GLY A 28 -11.87 -7.79 9.86
N MET A 29 -11.07 -7.01 9.14
CA MET A 29 -9.74 -7.41 8.67
C MET A 29 -8.59 -6.94 9.57
N ILE A 30 -8.67 -5.74 10.18
CA ILE A 30 -7.59 -5.22 11.05
C ILE A 30 -7.35 -6.17 12.23
N VAL A 31 -8.39 -6.71 12.84
CA VAL A 31 -8.29 -7.61 14.00
C VAL A 31 -7.48 -8.89 13.68
N PRO A 32 -7.83 -9.70 12.65
CA PRO A 32 -7.04 -10.88 12.31
C PRO A 32 -5.61 -10.53 11.87
N TYR A 33 -5.40 -9.43 11.14
CA TYR A 33 -4.04 -8.97 10.82
C TYR A 33 -3.22 -8.67 12.08
N ALA A 34 -3.79 -7.94 13.05
CA ALA A 34 -3.13 -7.63 14.31
C ALA A 34 -2.75 -8.89 15.10
N ILE A 35 -3.64 -9.89 15.15
CA ILE A 35 -3.38 -11.19 15.78
C ILE A 35 -2.23 -11.92 15.08
N CYS A 36 -2.28 -12.03 13.75
CA CYS A 36 -1.21 -12.67 12.96
C CYS A 36 0.15 -11.99 13.17
N MET A 37 0.18 -10.66 13.15
CA MET A 37 1.41 -9.89 13.42
C MET A 37 1.91 -10.10 14.84
N TYR A 38 1.02 -10.15 15.83
CA TYR A 38 1.38 -10.41 17.22
C TYR A 38 2.02 -11.80 17.38
N ILE A 39 1.42 -12.84 16.78
CA ILE A 39 1.96 -14.21 16.81
C ILE A 39 3.35 -14.25 16.15
N ILE A 40 3.50 -13.66 14.97
CA ILE A 40 4.78 -13.61 14.24
C ILE A 40 5.85 -12.82 15.04
N GLY A 41 5.45 -11.73 15.70
CA GLY A 41 6.35 -10.86 16.45
C GLY A 41 6.81 -11.42 17.80
N THR A 42 6.03 -12.31 18.42
CA THR A 42 6.31 -12.89 19.74
C THR A 42 7.09 -14.20 19.65
N GLU A 43 6.71 -15.10 18.75
CA GLU A 43 7.29 -16.42 18.63
C GLU A 43 8.71 -16.40 18.02
N LYS A 44 9.71 -16.85 18.80
CA LYS A 44 11.11 -16.91 18.36
C LYS A 44 11.30 -17.77 17.12
N LYS A 45 10.46 -18.80 16.93
CA LYS A 45 10.48 -19.70 15.78
C LYS A 45 10.29 -18.98 14.45
N PHE A 46 9.50 -17.90 14.42
CA PHE A 46 9.20 -17.18 13.17
C PHE A 46 10.22 -16.09 12.84
N LYS A 47 10.91 -15.53 13.85
CA LYS A 47 11.86 -14.42 13.66
C LYS A 47 13.05 -14.74 12.74
N GLY A 48 13.49 -15.99 12.76
CA GLY A 48 14.62 -16.47 11.96
C GLY A 48 14.30 -16.65 10.48
N VAL A 49 13.04 -16.89 10.13
CA VAL A 49 12.64 -17.26 8.78
C VAL A 49 12.32 -15.99 7.97
N PRO A 50 12.96 -15.76 6.81
CA PRO A 50 12.79 -14.55 6.01
C PRO A 50 11.35 -14.26 5.59
N PHE A 51 10.60 -15.32 5.25
CA PHE A 51 9.20 -15.25 4.86
C PHE A 51 8.33 -14.52 5.88
N TYR A 52 8.39 -14.92 7.16
CA TYR A 52 7.53 -14.34 8.19
C TYR A 52 7.87 -12.88 8.46
N ARG A 53 9.13 -12.48 8.26
CA ARG A 53 9.51 -11.07 8.37
C ARG A 53 8.88 -10.24 7.26
N ILE A 54 8.96 -10.69 6.02
CA ILE A 54 8.33 -9.99 4.89
C ILE A 54 6.81 -9.90 5.13
N ALA A 55 6.17 -11.02 5.51
CA ALA A 55 4.75 -11.08 5.80
C ALA A 55 4.33 -10.15 6.95
N LEU A 56 5.16 -10.01 7.99
CA LEU A 56 4.90 -9.08 9.09
C LEU A 56 4.79 -7.64 8.59
N PHE A 57 5.76 -7.18 7.79
CA PHE A 57 5.74 -5.82 7.24
C PHE A 57 4.63 -5.62 6.20
N MET A 58 4.26 -6.65 5.44
CA MET A 58 3.07 -6.61 4.58
C MET A 58 1.81 -6.37 5.40
N GLY A 59 1.63 -7.08 6.52
CA GLY A 59 0.50 -6.88 7.42
C GLY A 59 0.43 -5.47 8.01
N ILE A 60 1.56 -4.83 8.29
CA ILE A 60 1.61 -3.43 8.73
C ILE A 60 1.08 -2.50 7.63
N MET A 61 1.49 -2.73 6.37
CA MET A 61 1.00 -1.94 5.24
C MET A 61 -0.49 -2.18 4.96
N ASP A 62 -0.98 -3.40 5.10
CA ASP A 62 -2.41 -3.72 4.97
C ASP A 62 -3.25 -3.00 6.02
N ILE A 63 -2.82 -2.99 7.28
CA ILE A 63 -3.51 -2.23 8.33
C ILE A 63 -3.48 -0.73 8.03
N GLY A 64 -2.37 -0.20 7.53
CA GLY A 64 -2.28 1.19 7.07
C GLY A 64 -3.31 1.50 5.98
N GLN A 65 -3.39 0.65 4.95
CA GLN A 65 -4.39 0.78 3.87
C GLN A 65 -5.82 0.66 4.40
N LEU A 66 -6.13 -0.31 5.26
CA LEU A 66 -7.46 -0.49 5.86
C LEU A 66 -7.85 0.69 6.78
N THR A 67 -6.87 1.33 7.41
CA THR A 67 -7.12 2.54 8.20
C THR A 67 -7.53 3.72 7.30
N CYS A 68 -6.84 3.91 6.17
CA CYS A 68 -7.15 5.00 5.23
C CYS A 68 -8.38 4.70 4.33
N ASN A 69 -8.37 3.60 3.59
CA ASN A 69 -9.46 3.20 2.69
C ASN A 69 -10.68 2.66 3.41
N GLY A 70 -10.53 2.12 4.61
CA GLY A 70 -11.64 1.55 5.35
C GLY A 70 -12.21 2.54 6.35
N LEU A 71 -11.46 2.85 7.41
CA LEU A 71 -11.96 3.70 8.49
C LEU A 71 -12.12 5.15 8.05
N TYR A 72 -11.08 5.76 7.47
CA TYR A 72 -11.13 7.18 7.11
C TYR A 72 -12.11 7.47 5.96
N ALA A 73 -12.01 6.73 4.85
CA ALA A 73 -12.96 6.85 3.73
C ALA A 73 -14.41 6.54 4.17
N GLY A 74 -14.62 5.46 4.94
CA GLY A 74 -15.94 5.11 5.44
C GLY A 74 -16.54 6.19 6.35
N MET A 75 -15.75 6.77 7.25
CA MET A 75 -16.17 7.93 8.06
C MET A 75 -16.48 9.16 7.21
N SER A 76 -15.71 9.40 6.14
CA SER A 76 -15.94 10.52 5.24
C SER A 76 -17.28 10.38 4.49
N CYS A 77 -17.66 9.17 4.08
CA CYS A 77 -18.98 8.87 3.52
C CYS A 77 -20.13 9.11 4.52
N LEU A 78 -19.93 8.76 5.80
CA LEU A 78 -20.97 8.88 6.83
C LEU A 78 -21.18 10.30 7.33
N VAL A 79 -20.10 11.04 7.55
CA VAL A 79 -20.16 12.38 8.17
C VAL A 79 -20.62 13.44 7.18
N GLN A 80 -20.42 13.24 5.87
CA GLN A 80 -20.82 14.18 4.81
C GLN A 80 -20.27 15.60 4.99
N VAL A 81 -19.15 15.74 5.72
CA VAL A 81 -18.45 17.00 5.92
C VAL A 81 -17.12 16.93 5.21
N ASP A 82 -16.79 18.02 4.50
CA ASP A 82 -15.48 18.19 3.89
C ASP A 82 -14.40 18.18 4.97
N MET A 83 -13.61 17.11 4.98
CA MET A 83 -12.47 17.00 5.88
C MET A 83 -11.44 18.08 5.53
N PRO A 84 -10.67 18.60 6.51
CA PRO A 84 -9.63 19.57 6.23
C PRO A 84 -8.66 19.05 5.15
N TYR A 85 -8.31 19.92 4.19
CA TYR A 85 -7.48 19.54 3.04
C TYR A 85 -6.18 18.82 3.45
N MET A 86 -5.48 19.31 4.48
CA MET A 86 -4.24 18.69 4.95
C MET A 86 -4.45 17.27 5.50
N VAL A 87 -5.61 16.98 6.08
CA VAL A 87 -5.95 15.63 6.58
C VAL A 87 -6.26 14.70 5.41
N GLN A 88 -7.01 15.17 4.41
CA GLN A 88 -7.28 14.39 3.19
C GLN A 88 -5.97 14.04 2.48
N LYS A 89 -5.12 15.04 2.26
CA LYS A 89 -3.83 14.90 1.59
C LYS A 89 -2.87 13.97 2.32
N PHE A 90 -2.80 14.07 3.65
CA PHE A 90 -1.99 13.16 4.45
C PHE A 90 -2.47 11.71 4.32
N ASN A 91 -3.79 11.48 4.43
CA ASN A 91 -4.35 10.14 4.30
C ASN A 91 -4.14 9.54 2.91
N SER A 92 -4.33 10.33 1.85
CA SER A 92 -4.12 9.87 0.48
C SER A 92 -2.65 9.54 0.22
N SER A 93 -1.74 10.44 0.61
CA SER A 93 -0.29 10.22 0.48
C SER A 93 0.18 9.00 1.28
N PHE A 94 -0.35 8.81 2.50
CA PHE A 94 -0.04 7.66 3.34
C PHE A 94 -0.61 6.36 2.77
N LEU A 95 -1.79 6.40 2.17
CA LEU A 95 -2.36 5.27 1.46
C LEU A 95 -1.46 4.86 0.28
N CYS A 96 -1.02 5.82 -0.55
CA CYS A 96 -0.09 5.58 -1.66
C CYS A 96 1.22 4.96 -1.14
N MET A 97 1.79 5.48 -0.05
CA MET A 97 2.96 4.90 0.59
C MET A 97 2.76 3.42 0.93
N CYS A 98 1.65 3.11 1.59
CA CYS A 98 1.35 1.74 2.01
C CYS A 98 1.18 0.83 0.80
N TRP A 99 0.46 1.27 -0.24
CA TRP A 99 0.26 0.51 -1.47
C TRP A 99 1.59 0.20 -2.16
N PHE A 100 2.43 1.21 -2.38
CA PHE A 100 3.71 1.04 -3.05
C PHE A 100 4.69 0.16 -2.28
N THR A 101 4.77 0.33 -0.96
CA THR A 101 5.59 -0.54 -0.13
C THR A 101 5.04 -1.96 -0.13
N TYR A 102 3.73 -2.16 -0.02
CA TYR A 102 3.10 -3.48 -0.07
C TYR A 102 3.36 -4.21 -1.40
N THR A 103 3.22 -3.53 -2.53
CA THR A 103 3.50 -4.09 -3.85
C THR A 103 4.95 -4.55 -3.96
N MET A 104 5.90 -3.73 -3.51
CA MET A 104 7.31 -4.12 -3.46
C MET A 104 7.54 -5.35 -2.57
N LEU A 105 7.01 -5.36 -1.34
CA LEU A 105 7.12 -6.50 -0.43
C LEU A 105 6.53 -7.79 -1.01
N THR A 106 5.42 -7.70 -1.74
CA THR A 106 4.78 -8.83 -2.43
C THR A 106 5.72 -9.45 -3.46
N HIS A 107 6.48 -8.64 -4.19
CA HIS A 107 7.44 -9.14 -5.16
C HIS A 107 8.63 -9.85 -4.48
N ILE A 108 9.13 -9.28 -3.39
CA ILE A 108 10.17 -9.92 -2.56
C ILE A 108 9.67 -11.28 -2.08
N LEU A 109 8.42 -11.35 -1.63
CA LEU A 109 7.78 -12.57 -1.16
C LEU A 109 7.67 -13.61 -2.28
N ALA A 110 7.20 -13.20 -3.46
CA ALA A 110 7.07 -14.07 -4.62
C ALA A 110 8.42 -14.68 -5.02
N ILE A 111 9.47 -13.86 -5.06
CA ILE A 111 10.84 -14.32 -5.33
C ILE A 111 11.33 -15.25 -4.23
N ASN A 112 11.08 -14.92 -2.95
CA ASN A 112 11.45 -15.78 -1.83
C ASN A 112 10.80 -17.17 -1.96
N ARG A 113 9.51 -17.22 -2.32
CA ARG A 113 8.79 -18.47 -2.56
C ARG A 113 9.31 -19.22 -3.78
N PHE A 114 9.61 -18.53 -4.87
CA PHE A 114 10.25 -19.13 -6.04
C PHE A 114 11.59 -19.79 -5.67
N VAL A 115 12.49 -19.08 -4.99
CA VAL A 115 13.78 -19.63 -4.54
C VAL A 115 13.59 -20.80 -3.58
N THR A 116 12.60 -20.72 -2.68
CA THR A 116 12.30 -21.82 -1.74
C THR A 116 11.88 -23.10 -2.44
N VAL A 117 11.14 -22.99 -3.55
CA VAL A 117 10.68 -24.15 -4.31
C VAL A 117 11.78 -24.74 -5.19
N PHE A 118 12.54 -23.89 -5.90
CA PHE A 118 13.51 -24.37 -6.90
C PHE A 118 14.94 -24.57 -6.34
N TRP A 119 15.32 -23.86 -5.28
CA TRP A 119 16.65 -23.95 -4.64
C TRP A 119 16.55 -23.82 -3.12
N PRO A 120 15.90 -24.77 -2.42
CA PRO A 120 15.66 -24.69 -0.97
C PRO A 120 16.96 -24.49 -0.16
N ASP A 121 18.06 -25.15 -0.54
CA ASP A 121 19.35 -25.05 0.13
C ASP A 121 20.01 -23.67 0.02
N LYS A 122 19.52 -22.82 -0.90
CA LYS A 122 20.04 -21.47 -1.17
C LYS A 122 19.20 -20.37 -0.54
N VAL A 123 18.05 -20.68 0.06
CA VAL A 123 17.13 -19.68 0.63
C VAL A 123 17.82 -18.84 1.69
N ASP A 124 18.50 -19.47 2.66
CA ASP A 124 19.13 -18.74 3.78
C ASP A 124 20.34 -17.92 3.34
N GLU A 125 21.01 -18.32 2.25
CA GLU A 125 22.14 -17.58 1.65
C GLU A 125 21.64 -16.32 0.91
N ILE A 126 20.58 -16.47 0.11
CA ILE A 126 20.03 -15.39 -0.71
C ILE A 126 19.21 -14.42 0.14
N PHE A 127 18.37 -14.96 1.03
CA PHE A 127 17.46 -14.22 1.90
C PHE A 127 17.95 -14.20 3.36
N SER A 128 19.26 -14.13 3.57
CA SER A 128 19.84 -13.95 4.92
C SER A 128 19.19 -12.77 5.66
N TYR A 129 19.28 -12.78 7.00
CA TYR A 129 18.65 -11.75 7.83
C TYR A 129 18.95 -10.32 7.36
N LYS A 130 20.24 -10.03 7.11
CA LYS A 130 20.70 -8.68 6.74
C LYS A 130 20.16 -8.27 5.36
N VAL A 131 20.17 -9.20 4.41
CA VAL A 131 19.70 -8.95 3.05
C VAL A 131 18.20 -8.70 3.08
N THR A 132 17.41 -9.60 3.68
CA THR A 132 15.95 -9.46 3.76
C THR A 132 15.55 -8.16 4.45
N SER A 133 16.20 -7.78 5.56
CA SER A 133 15.92 -6.51 6.22
C SER A 133 16.31 -5.28 5.37
N GLY A 134 17.43 -5.35 4.64
CA GLY A 134 17.82 -4.30 3.70
C GLY A 134 16.84 -4.14 2.54
N LEU A 135 16.36 -5.26 1.99
CA LEU A 135 15.33 -5.30 0.95
C LEU A 135 14.02 -4.67 1.44
N ILE A 136 13.55 -5.04 2.64
CA ILE A 136 12.38 -4.41 3.27
C ILE A 136 12.60 -2.90 3.44
N GLY A 137 13.77 -2.48 3.95
CA GLY A 137 14.12 -1.07 4.10
C GLY A 137 14.06 -0.29 2.77
N LEU A 138 14.56 -0.88 1.68
CA LEU A 138 14.45 -0.30 0.34
C LEU A 138 12.99 -0.16 -0.13
N SER A 139 12.11 -1.12 0.18
CA SER A 139 10.68 -1.02 -0.11
C SER A 139 10.00 0.13 0.64
N PHE A 140 10.40 0.39 1.89
CA PHE A 140 9.93 1.54 2.67
C PHE A 140 10.46 2.86 2.13
N LEU A 141 11.74 2.92 1.72
CA LEU A 141 12.29 4.12 1.08
C LEU A 141 11.57 4.43 -0.24
N HIS A 142 11.27 3.40 -1.03
CA HIS A 142 10.48 3.54 -2.26
C HIS A 142 9.07 4.08 -1.96
N GLY A 143 8.32 3.48 -1.03
CA GLY A 143 7.01 4.00 -0.64
C GLY A 143 7.07 5.40 -0.03
N GLY A 144 8.08 5.70 0.77
CA GLY A 144 8.30 7.02 1.38
C GLY A 144 8.62 8.11 0.34
N MET A 145 9.28 7.77 -0.76
CA MET A 145 9.44 8.67 -1.90
C MET A 145 8.08 9.06 -2.50
N TRP A 146 7.19 8.09 -2.70
CA TRP A 146 5.81 8.34 -3.17
C TRP A 146 5.03 9.16 -2.16
N PHE A 147 5.12 8.87 -0.86
CA PHE A 147 4.53 9.71 0.19
C PHE A 147 4.94 11.19 0.03
N GLY A 148 6.25 11.44 -0.11
CA GLY A 148 6.78 12.80 -0.28
C GLY A 148 6.28 13.49 -1.56
N MET A 149 6.13 12.73 -2.64
CA MET A 149 5.60 13.24 -3.90
C MET A 149 4.13 13.62 -3.79
N TYR A 150 3.28 12.76 -3.21
CA TYR A 150 1.85 13.05 -3.02
C TYR A 150 1.61 14.15 -1.97
N MET A 151 2.51 14.29 -0.99
CA MET A 151 2.52 15.41 -0.04
C MET A 151 2.98 16.75 -0.66
N TRP A 152 3.53 16.74 -1.88
CA TRP A 152 4.05 17.94 -2.53
C TRP A 152 2.97 19.02 -2.64
N PRO A 153 3.22 20.30 -2.27
CA PRO A 153 2.17 21.33 -2.17
C PRO A 153 1.26 21.48 -3.39
N ASP A 154 1.82 21.29 -4.59
CA ASP A 154 1.11 21.45 -5.87
C ASP A 154 0.30 20.22 -6.32
N VAL A 155 0.41 19.09 -5.63
CA VAL A 155 -0.38 17.87 -5.86
C VAL A 155 -1.70 17.97 -5.10
N TYR A 156 -2.82 17.81 -5.80
CA TYR A 156 -4.15 17.77 -5.19
C TYR A 156 -4.73 16.37 -5.34
N GLU A 157 -4.88 15.70 -4.21
CA GLU A 157 -5.51 14.39 -4.10
C GLU A 157 -6.38 14.41 -2.84
N GLY A 158 -7.55 13.79 -2.92
CA GLY A 158 -8.50 13.73 -1.81
C GLY A 158 -9.53 12.65 -2.03
N PHE A 159 -10.32 12.40 -0.99
CA PHE A 159 -11.38 11.40 -1.06
C PHE A 159 -12.63 12.02 -1.72
N SER A 160 -13.06 11.45 -2.85
CA SER A 160 -14.30 11.81 -3.54
C SER A 160 -15.45 10.99 -2.98
N THR A 161 -16.45 11.66 -2.41
CA THR A 161 -17.71 11.00 -1.98
C THR A 161 -18.65 10.70 -3.15
N GLU A 162 -18.31 11.15 -4.35
CA GLU A 162 -19.04 10.82 -5.58
C GLU A 162 -18.48 9.53 -6.21
N ASP A 163 -17.16 9.38 -6.22
CA ASP A 163 -16.48 8.20 -6.78
C ASP A 163 -16.19 7.11 -5.74
N TYR A 164 -16.50 7.38 -4.47
CA TYR A 164 -16.23 6.51 -3.31
C TYR A 164 -14.76 6.08 -3.19
N GLY A 165 -13.83 6.96 -3.58
CA GLY A 165 -12.39 6.64 -3.64
C GLY A 165 -11.50 7.87 -3.58
N PHE A 166 -10.20 7.65 -3.41
CA PHE A 166 -9.20 8.70 -3.54
C PHE A 166 -8.98 9.02 -5.02
N VAL A 167 -9.11 10.31 -5.36
CA VAL A 167 -9.03 10.78 -6.75
C VAL A 167 -8.00 11.90 -6.84
N PHE A 168 -7.17 11.81 -7.87
CA PHE A 168 -6.22 12.85 -8.23
C PHE A 168 -6.94 13.96 -9.00
N ASP A 169 -6.92 15.18 -8.46
CA ASP A 169 -7.53 16.35 -9.08
C ASP A 169 -6.54 17.02 -10.02
N PHE A 170 -6.55 16.59 -11.28
CA PHE A 170 -5.72 17.16 -12.35
C PHE A 170 -6.03 18.64 -12.63
N THR A 171 -7.23 19.12 -12.30
CA THR A 171 -7.63 20.51 -12.57
C THR A 171 -7.01 21.49 -11.57
N LYS A 172 -6.82 21.05 -10.32
CA LYS A 172 -6.21 21.86 -9.25
C LYS A 172 -4.70 21.69 -9.16
N THR A 173 -4.16 20.59 -9.69
CA THR A 173 -2.72 20.32 -9.71
C THR A 173 -2.00 21.32 -10.62
N LYS A 174 -1.23 22.24 -10.02
CA LYS A 174 -0.56 23.34 -10.73
C LYS A 174 0.79 22.96 -11.33
N SER A 175 1.41 21.91 -10.81
CA SER A 175 2.74 21.48 -11.22
C SER A 175 2.65 20.46 -12.37
N MET A 176 3.05 20.89 -13.58
CA MET A 176 3.24 19.95 -14.70
C MET A 176 4.25 18.84 -14.38
N LEU A 177 5.22 19.11 -13.48
CA LEU A 177 6.16 18.10 -13.03
C LEU A 177 5.43 17.00 -12.24
N ALA A 178 4.52 17.38 -11.34
CA ALA A 178 3.74 16.43 -10.57
C ALA A 178 2.83 15.56 -11.46
N VAL A 179 2.15 16.17 -12.44
CA VAL A 179 1.32 15.43 -13.42
C VAL A 179 2.18 14.44 -14.21
N ARG A 180 3.36 14.86 -14.66
CA ARG A 180 4.30 13.98 -15.37
C ARG A 180 4.79 12.85 -14.47
N MET A 181 5.13 13.13 -13.21
CA MET A 181 5.61 12.09 -12.29
C MET A 181 4.54 11.02 -12.04
N VAL A 182 3.28 11.41 -11.84
CA VAL A 182 2.14 10.47 -11.74
C VAL A 182 1.96 9.69 -13.05
N ALA A 183 2.10 10.34 -14.20
CA ALA A 183 2.04 9.64 -15.49
C ALA A 183 3.19 8.66 -15.73
N TYR A 184 4.37 8.91 -15.13
CA TYR A 184 5.53 8.03 -15.19
C TYR A 184 5.62 7.05 -14.01
N GLU A 185 4.63 7.04 -13.14
CA GLU A 185 4.57 6.22 -11.93
C GLU A 185 4.73 4.73 -12.25
N ASP A 186 3.92 4.23 -13.18
CA ASP A 186 3.95 2.84 -13.63
C ASP A 186 5.29 2.46 -14.26
N TYR A 187 5.89 3.37 -15.04
CA TYR A 187 7.18 3.14 -15.69
C TYR A 187 8.32 3.09 -14.67
N PHE A 188 8.34 4.03 -13.72
CA PHE A 188 9.34 4.05 -12.66
C PHE A 188 9.20 2.83 -11.76
N HIS A 189 7.98 2.49 -11.35
CA HIS A 189 7.69 1.31 -10.56
C HIS A 189 8.17 0.04 -11.27
N SER A 190 7.83 -0.11 -12.56
CA SER A 190 8.28 -1.23 -13.40
C SER A 190 9.79 -1.29 -13.54
N ALA A 191 10.46 -0.15 -13.70
CA ALA A 191 11.92 -0.09 -13.77
C ALA A 191 12.56 -0.52 -12.44
N CYS A 192 12.02 -0.08 -11.30
CA CYS A 192 12.43 -0.56 -9.99
C CYS A 192 12.26 -2.08 -9.88
N MET A 193 11.11 -2.62 -10.33
CA MET A 193 10.87 -4.07 -10.31
C MET A 193 11.89 -4.84 -11.15
N ILE A 194 12.16 -4.41 -12.37
CA ILE A 194 13.16 -5.05 -13.25
C ILE A 194 14.54 -5.02 -12.59
N LEU A 195 14.93 -3.90 -11.99
CA LEU A 195 16.19 -3.77 -11.27
C LEU A 195 16.26 -4.75 -10.09
N TRP A 196 15.17 -4.89 -9.33
CA TRP A 196 15.04 -5.86 -8.26
C TRP A 196 15.22 -7.31 -8.73
N TYR A 197 14.50 -7.72 -9.78
CA TYR A 197 14.64 -9.05 -10.37
C TYR A 197 16.07 -9.30 -10.86
N THR A 198 16.69 -8.29 -11.48
CA THR A 198 18.06 -8.37 -11.97
C THR A 198 19.06 -8.58 -10.83
N LEU A 199 18.92 -7.86 -9.72
CA LEU A 199 19.78 -8.01 -8.54
C LEU A 199 19.70 -9.41 -7.94
N VAL A 200 18.48 -9.97 -7.83
CA VAL A 200 18.29 -11.34 -7.36
C VAL A 200 18.91 -12.34 -8.32
N TYR A 201 18.68 -12.18 -9.63
CA TYR A 201 19.24 -13.06 -10.66
C TYR A 201 20.77 -13.07 -10.64
N ILE A 202 21.42 -11.89 -10.56
CA ILE A 202 22.88 -11.79 -10.46
C ILE A 202 23.38 -12.55 -9.23
N ARG A 203 22.70 -12.39 -8.09
CA ARG A 203 23.08 -13.06 -6.85
C ARG A 203 22.91 -14.58 -6.91
N LEU A 204 21.82 -15.06 -7.53
CA LEU A 204 21.62 -16.48 -7.84
C LEU A 204 22.79 -17.01 -8.68
N LYS A 205 23.12 -16.32 -9.78
CA LYS A 205 24.18 -16.75 -10.70
C LYS A 205 25.56 -16.76 -10.04
N MET A 206 25.86 -15.81 -9.15
CA MET A 206 27.12 -15.77 -8.41
C MET A 206 27.27 -16.92 -7.40
N ASN A 207 26.16 -17.39 -6.82
CA ASN A 207 26.16 -18.38 -5.74
C ASN A 207 25.88 -19.82 -6.23
N VAL A 208 25.39 -19.99 -7.45
CA VAL A 208 25.25 -21.27 -8.13
C VAL A 208 26.50 -21.50 -8.96
N ARG A 209 27.54 -22.06 -8.33
CA ARG A 209 28.57 -22.79 -9.08
C ARG A 209 27.96 -24.15 -9.42
N PHE A 210 27.63 -24.35 -10.70
CA PHE A 210 27.34 -25.67 -11.24
C PHE A 210 28.59 -26.54 -11.21
#